data_AF-A0A533RUI7-F1
#
_entry.id   AF-A0A533RUI7-F1
#
_cell.length_a   1.000
_cell.length_b   1.000
_cell.length_c   1.000
_cell.angle_alpha   90.00
_cell.angle_beta   90.00
_cell.angle_gamma   90.00
#
_symmetry.space_group_name_H-M   'P 1'
#
loop_
_entity.id
_entity.type
_entity.pdbx_description
1 polymer ?
#
loop_
_entity_poly.entity_id
_entity_poly.type
_entity_poly.pdbx_seq_one_letter_code
_entity_poly.pdbx_strand_id
1 'polypeptide(L)'
;MTATRELSAKVLDLDGNEVRETALPEAFRSPVRSDIVLRAVVASQSQRIQPQGRDPMAGKRTTAHSRGVGFGIARIPRLERTSTARFVPMAVKGRSTHPPRAEKGIKKGINKKERSFAFHSAISATVIPDMVKA
;
A
#
# COMPACT_ATOMS: atom_id res chain seq x y z
N MET A 1 -20.39 24.96 19.84
CA MET A 1 -19.26 25.88 20.01
C MET A 1 -18.42 25.32 21.15
N THR A 2 -17.46 24.43 20.83
CA THR A 2 -16.67 23.71 21.84
C THR A 2 -15.54 24.60 22.33
N ALA A 3 -15.39 24.67 23.65
CA ALA A 3 -14.50 25.58 24.37
C ALA A 3 -13.07 25.62 23.80
N THR A 4 -12.58 26.83 23.56
CA THR A 4 -11.19 27.12 23.20
C THR A 4 -10.31 26.78 24.40
N ARG A 5 -9.78 25.56 24.45
CA ARG A 5 -8.80 25.17 25.47
C ARG A 5 -7.47 25.84 25.11
N GLU A 6 -7.03 26.81 25.90
CA GLU A 6 -5.69 27.38 25.77
C GLU A 6 -4.68 26.32 26.22
N LEU A 7 -3.86 25.87 25.26
CA LEU A 7 -2.81 24.89 25.47
C LEU A 7 -1.49 25.64 25.39
N SER A 8 -0.71 25.63 26.47
CA SER A 8 0.65 26.16 26.52
C SER A 8 1.65 25.01 26.64
N ALA A 9 2.82 25.19 26.04
CA ALA A 9 3.92 24.24 26.10
C ALA A 9 5.19 24.94 26.59
N LYS A 10 5.91 24.27 27.48
CA LYS A 10 7.20 24.74 28.00
C LYS A 10 8.32 24.30 27.05
N VAL A 11 9.19 25.24 26.70
CA VAL A 11 10.40 25.03 25.91
C VAL A 11 11.52 24.69 26.87
N LEU A 12 12.10 23.51 26.70
CA LEU A 12 13.19 23.00 27.53
C LEU A 12 14.53 23.20 26.82
N ASP A 13 15.57 23.48 27.60
CA ASP A 13 16.96 23.42 27.14
C ASP A 13 17.45 21.97 27.06
N LEU A 14 18.64 21.75 26.49
CA LEU A 14 19.30 20.44 26.43
C LEU A 14 19.50 19.82 27.83
N ASP A 15 19.69 20.66 28.85
CA ASP A 15 19.83 20.26 30.25
C ASP A 15 18.49 20.02 30.97
N GLY A 16 17.36 20.13 30.26
CA GLY A 16 16.02 19.90 30.81
C GLY A 16 15.43 21.06 31.62
N ASN A 17 16.13 22.20 31.68
CA ASN A 17 15.64 23.40 32.35
C ASN A 17 14.60 24.14 31.50
N GLU A 18 13.57 24.72 32.13
CA GLU A 18 12.51 25.46 31.46
C GLU A 18 13.00 26.87 31.08
N VAL A 19 13.05 27.18 29.79
CA VAL A 19 13.57 28.47 29.27
C VAL A 19 12.45 29.44 28.97
N ARG A 20 11.37 28.96 28.34
CA ARG A 20 10.27 29.82 27.86
C ARG A 20 8.97 29.03 27.78
N GLU A 21 7.84 29.69 28.03
CA GLU A 21 6.51 29.13 27.75
C GLU A 21 5.97 29.71 26.43
N THR A 22 5.43 28.85 25.57
CA THR A 22 4.88 29.23 24.25
C THR A 22 3.48 28.67 24.08
N ALA A 23 2.56 29.47 23.51
CA ALA A 23 1.21 29.02 23.19
C ALA A 23 1.21 28.06 21.98
N LEU A 24 0.44 26.97 22.08
CA LEU A 24 0.34 26.00 20.99
C LEU A 24 -0.54 26.54 19.84
N PRO A 25 -0.09 26.36 18.57
CA PRO A 25 -0.86 26.73 17.38
C PRO A 25 -2.24 26.06 17.28
N GLU A 26 -3.12 26.63 16.45
CA GLU A 26 -4.48 26.13 16.23
C GLU A 26 -4.54 24.68 15.72
N ALA A 27 -3.51 24.20 15.01
CA ALA A 27 -3.45 22.83 14.50
C ALA A 27 -3.63 21.75 15.59
N PHE A 28 -3.17 22.04 16.82
CA PHE A 28 -3.30 21.14 17.98
C PHE A 28 -4.73 21.05 18.54
N ARG A 29 -5.61 21.97 18.15
CA ARG A 29 -7.01 22.03 18.61
C ARG A 29 -7.98 21.28 17.69
N SER A 30 -7.48 20.70 16.60
CA SER A 30 -8.32 19.97 15.66
C SER A 30 -8.87 18.67 16.29
N PRO A 31 -10.07 18.22 15.91
CA PRO A 31 -10.63 16.98 16.46
C PRO A 31 -9.81 15.77 15.98
N VAL A 32 -9.54 14.84 16.91
CA VAL A 32 -8.82 13.59 16.60
C VAL A 32 -9.76 12.61 15.89
N ARG A 33 -9.39 12.24 14.66
CA ARG A 33 -10.14 11.37 13.75
C ARG A 33 -9.22 10.31 13.16
N SER A 34 -9.17 9.16 13.82
CA SER A 34 -8.30 8.03 13.46
C SER A 34 -8.65 7.41 12.10
N ASP A 35 -9.91 7.49 11.68
CA ASP A 35 -10.42 7.01 10.39
C ASP A 35 -9.74 7.70 9.20
N ILE A 36 -9.67 9.03 9.23
CA ILE A 36 -9.06 9.83 8.16
C ILE A 36 -7.53 9.67 8.18
N VAL A 37 -6.92 9.61 9.36
CA VAL A 37 -5.46 9.39 9.51
C VAL A 37 -5.07 8.04 8.92
N LEU A 38 -5.80 6.96 9.24
CA LEU A 38 -5.53 5.63 8.70
C LEU A 38 -5.60 5.61 7.17
N ARG A 39 -6.65 6.23 6.61
CA ARG A 39 -6.79 6.33 5.15
C ARG A 39 -5.64 7.09 4.50
N ALA A 40 -5.20 8.20 5.11
CA ALA A 40 -4.07 8.98 4.63
C ALA A 40 -2.74 8.21 4.67
N VAL A 41 -2.50 7.44 5.74
CA VAL A 41 -1.30 6.59 5.88
C VAL A 41 -1.29 5.49 4.82
N VAL A 42 -2.39 4.76 4.66
CA VAL A 42 -2.52 3.70 3.64
C VAL A 42 -2.32 4.25 2.23
N ALA A 43 -2.87 5.44 1.94
CA ALA A 43 -2.65 6.10 0.67
C ALA A 43 -1.17 6.49 0.48
N SER A 44 -0.53 7.10 1.48
CA SER A 44 0.89 7.48 1.44
C SER A 44 1.81 6.27 1.23
N GLN A 45 1.57 5.18 1.96
CA GLN A 45 2.31 3.93 1.80
C GLN A 45 2.16 3.36 0.38
N SER A 46 0.94 3.36 -0.17
CA SER A 46 0.69 2.85 -1.52
C SER A 46 1.43 3.62 -2.61
N GLN A 47 1.72 4.91 -2.41
CA GLN A 47 2.46 5.74 -3.36
C GLN A 47 3.95 5.41 -3.40
N ARG A 48 4.51 4.88 -2.31
CA ARG A 48 5.93 4.49 -2.19
C ARG A 48 6.24 3.15 -2.85
N ILE A 49 5.22 2.35 -3.16
CA ILE A 49 5.40 1.01 -3.74
C ILE A 49 5.77 1.12 -5.22
N GLN A 50 6.88 0.48 -5.59
CA GLN A 50 7.29 0.36 -6.98
C GLN A 50 6.39 -0.65 -7.72
N PRO A 51 5.81 -0.31 -8.89
CA PRO A 51 5.07 -1.25 -9.70
C PRO A 51 5.95 -2.43 -10.13
N GLN A 52 5.46 -3.65 -9.91
CA GLN A 52 6.16 -4.88 -10.24
C GLN A 52 5.27 -5.83 -11.03
N GLY A 53 5.87 -6.61 -11.92
CA GLY A 53 5.14 -7.60 -12.72
C GLY A 53 6.05 -8.62 -13.39
N ARG A 54 5.44 -9.63 -14.00
CA ARG A 54 6.12 -10.62 -14.86
C ARG A 54 6.08 -10.16 -16.32
N ASP A 55 7.04 -10.63 -17.14
CA ASP A 55 7.00 -10.45 -18.60
C ASP A 55 5.64 -10.99 -19.13
N PRO A 56 4.85 -10.18 -19.87
CA PRO A 56 3.57 -10.61 -20.46
C PRO A 56 3.65 -11.89 -21.31
N MET A 57 4.83 -12.19 -21.85
CA MET A 57 5.11 -13.36 -22.69
C MET A 57 5.78 -14.52 -21.93
N ALA A 58 5.99 -14.40 -20.61
CA ALA A 58 6.52 -15.47 -19.79
C ALA A 58 5.65 -16.75 -19.89
N GLY A 59 6.28 -17.88 -20.21
CA GLY A 59 5.60 -19.18 -20.38
C GLY A 59 4.76 -19.32 -21.65
N LYS A 60 4.66 -18.28 -22.49
CA LYS A 60 3.93 -18.30 -23.76
C LYS A 60 4.82 -18.46 -24.98
N ARG A 61 6.13 -18.15 -24.88
CA ARG A 61 7.12 -18.33 -25.96
C ARG A 61 7.46 -19.81 -26.15
N THR A 62 6.51 -20.61 -26.65
CA THR A 62 6.66 -22.05 -26.86
C THR A 62 5.95 -22.50 -28.13
N THR A 63 6.52 -23.47 -28.85
CA THR A 63 5.96 -24.07 -30.08
C THR A 63 4.98 -25.23 -29.82
N ALA A 64 4.60 -25.45 -28.56
CA ALA A 64 3.77 -26.57 -28.16
C ALA A 64 2.33 -26.44 -28.68
N HIS A 65 1.78 -27.51 -29.24
CA HIS A 65 0.40 -27.59 -29.70
C HIS A 65 -0.25 -28.90 -29.24
N SER A 66 -1.58 -28.97 -29.28
CA SER A 66 -2.32 -30.16 -28.88
C SER A 66 -2.30 -31.20 -30.01
N ARG A 67 -2.06 -32.47 -29.67
CA ARG A 67 -2.12 -33.60 -30.63
C ARG A 67 -3.55 -34.06 -30.96
N GLY A 68 -4.56 -33.54 -30.26
CA GLY A 68 -5.95 -33.96 -30.44
C GLY A 68 -6.32 -35.21 -29.62
N VAL A 69 -7.29 -35.97 -30.11
CA VAL A 69 -7.85 -37.17 -29.45
C VAL A 69 -7.19 -38.46 -29.97
N GLY A 70 -7.45 -39.60 -29.32
CA GLY A 70 -7.04 -40.93 -29.82
C GLY A 70 -5.68 -41.45 -29.33
N PHE A 71 -4.98 -40.69 -28.48
CA PHE A 71 -3.64 -41.07 -28.00
C PHE A 71 -3.59 -41.57 -26.54
N GLY A 72 -4.74 -41.70 -25.85
CA GLY A 72 -4.76 -42.07 -24.42
C GLY A 72 -4.08 -41.05 -23.48
N ILE A 73 -3.86 -39.82 -23.94
CA ILE A 73 -3.15 -38.75 -23.23
C ILE A 73 -4.07 -37.55 -23.03
N ALA A 74 -3.85 -36.79 -21.95
CA ALA A 74 -4.52 -35.52 -21.71
C ALA A 74 -4.38 -34.54 -22.89
N ARG A 75 -5.46 -33.86 -23.25
CA ARG A 75 -5.59 -32.90 -24.36
C ARG A 75 -4.92 -31.54 -24.05
N ILE A 76 -3.61 -31.58 -23.78
CA ILE A 76 -2.79 -30.42 -23.39
C ILE A 76 -1.75 -30.16 -24.49
N PRO A 77 -1.42 -28.89 -24.79
CA PRO A 77 -0.31 -28.53 -25.67
C PRO A 77 1.02 -29.16 -25.23
N ARG A 78 1.67 -29.88 -26.14
CA ARG A 78 2.95 -30.56 -25.92
C ARG A 78 3.96 -30.17 -26.99
N LEU A 79 5.24 -30.16 -26.60
CA LEU A 79 6.34 -30.05 -27.57
C LEU A 79 6.38 -31.32 -28.44
N GLU A 80 6.58 -31.17 -29.74
CA GLU A 80 6.64 -32.30 -30.68
C GLU A 80 7.75 -33.29 -30.29
N ARG A 81 8.97 -32.78 -30.04
CA ARG A 81 10.16 -33.61 -29.80
C ARG A 81 10.12 -34.38 -28.49
N THR A 82 9.78 -33.71 -27.39
CA THR A 82 9.91 -34.29 -26.03
C THR A 82 8.56 -34.69 -25.42
N SER A 83 7.45 -34.44 -26.13
CA SER A 83 6.08 -34.65 -25.63
C SER A 83 5.77 -33.96 -24.29
N THR A 84 6.60 -33.00 -23.85
CA THR A 84 6.43 -32.30 -22.57
C THR A 84 5.34 -31.25 -22.67
N ALA A 85 4.45 -31.19 -21.67
CA ALA A 85 3.41 -30.17 -21.59
C ALA A 85 4.02 -28.78 -21.35
N ARG A 86 3.55 -27.79 -22.11
CA ARG A 86 3.95 -26.37 -22.01
C ARG A 86 2.73 -25.47 -22.26
N PHE A 87 2.91 -24.16 -22.16
CA PHE A 87 1.88 -23.12 -22.36
C PHE A 87 0.77 -23.05 -21.29
N VAL A 88 0.33 -24.19 -20.75
CA VAL A 88 -0.80 -24.28 -19.81
C VAL A 88 -0.37 -24.03 -18.37
N PRO A 89 -1.19 -23.39 -17.52
CA PRO A 89 -0.86 -23.07 -16.12
C PRO A 89 -0.54 -24.26 -15.23
N MET A 90 -1.14 -25.42 -15.47
CA MET A 90 -0.86 -26.63 -14.69
C MET A 90 0.48 -27.29 -15.04
N ALA A 91 1.13 -26.87 -16.14
CA ALA A 91 2.39 -27.45 -16.58
C ALA A 91 3.60 -26.73 -15.95
N VAL A 92 4.65 -27.49 -15.65
CA VAL A 92 5.93 -26.94 -15.18
C VAL A 92 6.47 -25.97 -16.24
N LYS A 93 6.86 -24.76 -15.82
CA LYS A 93 7.28 -23.63 -16.70
C LYS A 93 6.22 -23.20 -17.74
N GLY A 94 4.93 -23.44 -17.50
CA GLY A 94 3.81 -22.91 -18.29
C GLY A 94 3.46 -21.46 -17.96
N ARG A 95 2.44 -20.90 -18.62
CA ARG A 95 1.97 -19.52 -18.35
C ARG A 95 1.14 -19.48 -17.06
N SER A 96 1.28 -18.45 -16.24
CA SER A 96 0.33 -18.21 -15.14
C SER A 96 -0.98 -17.58 -15.65
N THR A 97 -2.13 -17.94 -15.05
CA THR A 97 -3.46 -17.48 -15.51
C THR A 97 -3.74 -16.03 -15.12
N HIS A 98 -3.22 -15.56 -13.98
CA HIS A 98 -3.34 -14.17 -13.51
C HIS A 98 -2.01 -13.71 -12.87
N PRO A 99 -0.94 -13.50 -13.66
CA PRO A 99 0.33 -13.03 -13.12
C PRO A 99 0.21 -11.58 -12.62
N PRO A 100 1.04 -11.16 -11.66
CA PRO A 100 1.15 -9.75 -11.32
C PRO A 100 1.62 -9.00 -12.57
N ARG A 101 0.90 -7.93 -12.93
CA ARG A 101 1.24 -7.05 -14.05
C ARG A 101 1.72 -5.71 -13.50
N ALA A 102 2.77 -5.17 -14.12
CA ALA A 102 3.29 -3.85 -13.78
C ALA A 102 2.26 -2.73 -14.07
N GLU A 103 1.37 -2.96 -15.04
CA GLU A 103 0.26 -2.07 -15.42
C GLU A 103 -0.81 -1.91 -14.32
N LYS A 104 -0.79 -2.75 -13.27
CA LYS A 104 -1.79 -2.68 -12.21
C LYS A 104 -1.66 -1.36 -11.44
N GLY A 105 -2.75 -0.60 -11.35
CA GLY A 105 -2.83 0.59 -10.50
C GLY A 105 -2.80 0.24 -9.02
N ILE A 106 -1.62 0.31 -8.39
CA ILE A 106 -1.43 0.04 -6.94
C ILE A 106 -1.67 1.30 -6.10
N LYS A 107 -1.43 2.46 -6.71
CA LYS A 107 -1.46 3.78 -6.08
C LYS A 107 -2.88 4.17 -5.70
N LYS A 108 -3.13 4.42 -4.40
CA LYS A 108 -4.40 4.93 -3.90
C LYS A 108 -4.39 6.46 -3.87
N GLY A 109 -5.45 7.06 -4.39
CA GLY A 109 -5.66 8.51 -4.36
C GLY A 109 -6.26 8.98 -3.03
N ILE A 110 -5.93 10.21 -2.64
CA ILE A 110 -6.55 10.90 -1.50
C ILE A 110 -6.75 12.38 -1.86
N ASN A 111 -7.85 12.97 -1.38
CA ASN A 111 -8.16 14.37 -1.61
C ASN A 111 -7.18 15.28 -0.85
N LYS A 112 -6.86 16.45 -1.43
CA LYS A 112 -5.95 17.43 -0.80
C LYS A 112 -6.47 17.91 0.56
N LYS A 113 -7.77 18.22 0.66
CA LYS A 113 -8.42 18.66 1.90
C LYS A 113 -8.38 17.59 2.98
N GLU A 114 -8.66 16.35 2.59
CA GLU A 114 -8.62 15.19 3.50
C GLU A 114 -7.21 14.94 4.03
N ARG A 115 -6.19 15.03 3.17
CA ARG A 115 -4.78 14.91 3.59
C ARG A 115 -4.37 16.01 4.57
N SER A 116 -4.76 17.25 4.33
CA SER A 116 -4.47 18.37 5.23
C SER A 116 -5.15 18.18 6.59
N PHE A 117 -6.42 17.78 6.58
CA PHE A 117 -7.15 17.48 7.81
C PHE A 117 -6.55 16.30 8.59
N ALA A 118 -6.14 15.23 7.89
CA ALA A 118 -5.46 14.08 8.49
C ALA A 118 -4.19 14.50 9.23
N PHE A 119 -3.41 15.42 8.65
CA PHE A 119 -2.17 15.91 9.23
C PHE A 119 -2.42 16.72 10.50
N HIS A 120 -3.38 17.65 10.49
CA HIS A 120 -3.75 18.39 11.70
C HIS A 120 -4.29 17.46 12.80
N SER A 121 -5.12 16.50 12.44
CA SER A 121 -5.69 15.53 13.37
C SER A 121 -4.62 14.65 14.03
N ALA A 122 -3.61 14.23 13.26
CA ALA A 122 -2.46 13.49 13.78
C ALA A 122 -1.60 14.33 14.73
N ILE A 123 -1.41 15.62 14.42
CA ILE A 123 -0.69 16.57 15.30
C ILE A 123 -1.46 16.78 16.61
N SER A 124 -2.78 16.90 16.57
CA SER A 124 -3.57 17.06 17.80
C SER A 124 -3.45 15.85 18.73
N ALA A 125 -3.38 14.64 18.16
CA ALA A 125 -3.25 13.41 18.94
C ALA A 125 -1.96 13.34 19.79
N THR A 126 -0.88 14.04 19.40
CA THR A 126 0.40 14.00 20.14
C THR A 126 0.33 14.73 21.49
N VAL A 127 -0.65 15.61 21.68
CA VAL A 127 -0.82 16.38 22.93
C VAL A 127 -1.57 15.57 24.00
N ILE A 128 -2.31 14.52 23.60
CA ILE A 128 -3.13 13.72 24.50
C ILE A 128 -2.26 12.57 25.06
N PRO A 129 -1.85 12.60 26.36
CA PRO A 129 -0.92 11.62 26.90
C PRO A 129 -1.47 10.19 26.85
N ASP A 130 -2.77 10.03 27.00
CA ASP A 130 -3.44 8.71 26.96
C ASP A 130 -3.32 8.05 25.58
N MET A 131 -3.39 8.83 24.50
CA MET A 131 -3.21 8.31 23.14
C MET A 131 -1.75 8.00 22.80
N VAL A 132 -0.80 8.64 23.48
CA VAL A 132 0.64 8.42 23.28
C VAL A 132 1.14 7.21 24.06
N LYS A 133 0.56 6.95 25.24
CA LYS A 133 0.90 5.79 26.07
C LYS A 133 0.30 4.47 25.55
N ALA A 134 -0.81 4.55 24.83
CA ALA A 134 -1.51 3.40 24.24
C ALA A 134 -0.76 2.85 23.02
#